data_AF-A0A950AIG9-F1
#
_entry.id   AF-A0A950AIG9-F1
#
_cell.length_a   1.000
_cell.length_b   1.000
_cell.length_c   1.000
_cell.angle_alpha   90.00
_cell.angle_beta   90.00
_cell.angle_gamma   90.00
#
_symmetry.space_group_name_H-M   'P 1'
#
loop_
_entity.id
_entity.type
_entity.pdbx_description
1 polymer ?
#
loop_
_entity_poly.entity_id
_entity_poly.type
_entity_poly.pdbx_seq_one_letter_code
_entity_poly.pdbx_strand_id
1 'polypeptide(L)'
;MARVQEQVESHYRSVVVERIRANGGILTVRDTTVRLAKQFGFCYGVERAIDLAYAARKVFAKSRLFILGEIIHNPLVNEQIAAMGIKNLLGNGSDVLIEGLTAEDVVIVPAFGTDLITLKKIQDRGCQIVDTTCGDVMSVWKRVRQNAAEQVTSIIHGKAEHEETKATASRALGHGGGHYLIVLTLKDTDYVCNYIRNGGNKQEFLDRFKDAYSPGFDPDIHLAAVGVANQTTMLRGETEEVQRRIRSAILDRDGPERGSRNFRFFDTIC
;
A
#
# COMPACT_ATOMS: atom_id res chain seq x y z
N MET A 1 8.61 25.08 -3.40
CA MET A 1 8.84 23.87 -4.20
C MET A 1 10.15 23.91 -4.97
N ALA A 2 10.43 24.93 -5.81
CA ALA A 2 11.68 25.00 -6.59
C ALA A 2 12.98 24.71 -5.81
N ARG A 3 13.19 25.35 -4.65
CA ARG A 3 14.38 25.11 -3.80
C ARG A 3 14.43 23.70 -3.17
N VAL A 4 13.30 23.00 -3.05
CA VAL A 4 13.27 21.59 -2.59
C VAL A 4 13.69 20.70 -3.75
N GLN A 5 13.12 20.95 -4.92
CA GLN A 5 13.36 20.21 -6.14
C GLN A 5 14.83 20.23 -6.55
N GLU A 6 15.51 21.38 -6.51
CA GLU A 6 16.96 21.47 -6.79
C GLU A 6 17.81 20.57 -5.89
N GLN A 7 17.47 20.51 -4.59
CA GLN A 7 18.20 19.70 -3.62
C GLN A 7 17.94 18.21 -3.83
N VAL A 8 16.71 17.83 -4.11
CA VAL A 8 16.33 16.44 -4.46
C VAL A 8 17.04 16.02 -5.75
N GLU A 9 17.03 16.87 -6.78
CA GLU A 9 17.67 16.59 -8.06
C GLU A 9 19.18 16.35 -7.93
N SER A 10 19.87 17.10 -7.07
CA SER A 10 21.31 16.89 -6.83
C SER A 10 21.65 15.51 -6.26
N HIS A 11 20.72 14.86 -5.56
CA HIS A 11 20.95 13.55 -4.94
C HIS A 11 20.57 12.37 -5.84
N TYR A 12 19.60 12.55 -6.75
CA TYR A 12 18.99 11.43 -7.48
C TYR A 12 19.17 11.47 -9.00
N ARG A 13 19.70 12.55 -9.58
CA ARG A 13 19.99 12.61 -11.03
C ARG A 13 21.36 12.03 -11.35
N SER A 14 21.42 11.24 -12.43
CA SER A 14 22.67 10.68 -12.98
C SER A 14 22.92 11.21 -14.37
N VAL A 15 24.06 11.87 -14.57
CA VAL A 15 24.48 12.42 -15.89
C VAL A 15 24.54 11.31 -16.94
N VAL A 16 24.93 10.10 -16.56
CA VAL A 16 24.97 8.94 -17.47
C VAL A 16 23.56 8.54 -17.90
N VAL A 17 22.61 8.44 -16.96
CA VAL A 17 21.21 8.10 -17.26
C VAL A 17 20.59 9.18 -18.16
N GLU A 18 20.80 10.45 -17.85
CA GLU A 18 20.30 11.57 -18.66
C GLU A 18 20.89 11.55 -20.08
N ARG A 19 22.18 11.22 -20.22
CA ARG A 19 22.80 11.04 -21.54
C ARG A 19 22.18 9.86 -22.30
N ILE A 20 21.89 8.74 -21.65
CA ILE A 20 21.24 7.59 -22.31
C ILE A 20 19.81 7.98 -22.73
N ARG A 21 19.05 8.66 -21.87
CA ARG A 21 17.70 9.18 -22.19
C ARG A 21 17.72 10.11 -23.40
N ALA A 22 18.65 11.07 -23.43
CA ALA A 22 18.82 12.01 -24.54
C ALA A 22 19.15 11.33 -25.87
N ASN A 23 19.74 10.12 -25.84
CA ASN A 23 20.05 9.31 -27.02
C ASN A 23 18.98 8.23 -27.32
N GLY A 24 17.72 8.50 -26.99
CA GLY A 24 16.61 7.59 -27.28
C GLY A 24 16.61 6.32 -26.42
N GLY A 25 17.29 6.34 -25.27
CA GLY A 25 17.36 5.20 -24.34
C GLY A 25 18.38 4.14 -24.74
N ILE A 26 19.25 4.39 -25.72
CA ILE A 26 20.26 3.44 -26.18
C ILE A 26 21.63 4.11 -26.14
N LEU A 27 22.62 3.40 -25.59
CA LEU A 27 24.02 3.80 -25.63
C LEU A 27 24.85 2.59 -26.07
N THR A 28 25.56 2.74 -27.19
CA THR A 28 26.48 1.71 -27.68
C THR A 28 27.91 2.18 -27.47
N VAL A 29 28.71 1.35 -26.80
CA VAL A 29 30.14 1.58 -26.58
C VAL A 29 30.88 0.34 -27.06
N ARG A 30 31.63 0.48 -28.15
CA ARG A 30 32.27 -0.64 -28.87
C ARG A 30 31.23 -1.71 -29.25
N ASP A 31 31.40 -2.91 -28.73
CA ASP A 31 30.57 -4.10 -28.92
C ASP A 31 29.47 -4.24 -27.85
N THR A 32 29.40 -3.33 -26.88
CA THR A 32 28.40 -3.37 -25.80
C THR A 32 27.29 -2.35 -26.04
N THR A 33 26.03 -2.81 -25.97
CA THR A 33 24.84 -1.94 -26.04
C THR A 33 24.10 -1.93 -24.71
N VAL A 34 23.91 -0.75 -24.14
CA VAL A 34 23.08 -0.49 -22.97
C VAL A 34 21.72 0.04 -23.44
N ARG A 35 20.63 -0.58 -22.98
CA ARG A 35 19.25 -0.13 -23.26
C ARG A 35 18.57 0.23 -21.96
N LEU A 36 18.14 1.48 -21.85
CA LEU A 36 17.37 1.96 -20.71
C LEU A 36 15.89 1.60 -20.92
N ALA A 37 15.25 1.09 -19.86
CA ALA A 37 13.81 0.88 -19.88
C ALA A 37 13.09 2.21 -20.10
N LYS A 38 11.97 2.19 -20.85
CA LYS A 38 11.15 3.39 -21.13
C LYS A 38 10.71 4.08 -19.84
N GLN A 39 10.34 3.28 -18.84
CA GLN A 39 10.03 3.73 -17.49
C GLN A 39 11.16 3.26 -16.58
N PHE A 40 12.00 4.18 -16.13
CA PHE A 40 13.16 3.91 -15.28
C PHE A 40 13.30 5.04 -14.26
N GLY A 41 13.42 4.70 -12.98
CA GLY A 41 13.58 5.64 -11.87
C GLY A 41 12.45 5.53 -10.86
N PHE A 42 12.27 6.60 -10.08
CA PHE A 42 11.18 6.69 -9.12
C PHE A 42 9.83 6.90 -9.82
N CYS A 43 8.78 6.31 -9.27
CA CYS A 43 7.43 6.65 -9.66
C CYS A 43 7.00 7.97 -9.01
N TYR A 44 5.94 8.58 -9.54
CA TYR A 44 5.40 9.85 -9.02
C TYR A 44 5.10 9.80 -7.51
N GLY A 45 4.57 8.69 -7.00
CA GLY A 45 4.29 8.51 -5.57
C GLY A 45 5.55 8.62 -4.70
N VAL A 46 6.66 8.04 -5.16
CA VAL A 46 7.96 8.10 -4.48
C VAL A 46 8.56 9.49 -4.55
N GLU A 47 8.57 10.12 -5.74
CA GLU A 47 9.08 11.49 -5.91
C GLU A 47 8.33 12.47 -5.01
N ARG A 48 7.00 12.39 -5.00
CA ARG A 48 6.15 13.20 -4.12
C ARG A 48 6.46 12.97 -2.65
N ALA A 49 6.67 11.73 -2.23
CA ALA A 49 6.94 11.42 -0.82
C ALA A 49 8.28 12.01 -0.36
N ILE A 50 9.30 11.91 -1.21
CA ILE A 50 10.60 12.53 -0.97
C ILE A 50 10.45 14.06 -0.91
N ASP A 51 9.81 14.66 -1.91
CA ASP A 51 9.60 16.11 -1.96
C ASP A 51 8.88 16.65 -0.71
N LEU A 52 7.85 15.94 -0.25
CA LEU A 52 7.12 16.31 0.96
C LEU A 52 7.97 16.16 2.23
N ALA A 53 8.83 15.15 2.33
CA ALA A 53 9.75 15.01 3.45
C ALA A 53 10.79 16.17 3.49
N TYR A 54 11.36 16.53 2.33
CA TYR A 54 12.24 17.69 2.23
C TYR A 54 11.51 19.00 2.54
N ALA A 55 10.29 19.17 2.03
CA ALA A 55 9.47 20.34 2.32
C ALA A 55 9.12 20.44 3.80
N ALA A 56 8.76 19.32 4.45
CA ALA A 56 8.49 19.26 5.87
C ALA A 56 9.70 19.75 6.67
N ARG A 57 10.91 19.32 6.32
CA ARG A 57 12.13 19.79 7.00
C ARG A 57 12.31 21.31 6.90
N LYS A 58 12.00 21.91 5.75
CA LYS A 58 12.12 23.37 5.55
C LYS A 58 11.02 24.15 6.27
N VAL A 59 9.78 23.66 6.23
CA VAL A 59 8.62 24.32 6.85
C VAL A 59 8.71 24.25 8.38
N PHE A 60 9.04 23.07 8.91
CA PHE A 60 9.10 22.81 10.35
C PHE A 60 10.53 22.92 10.88
N ALA A 61 11.23 24.00 10.52
CA ALA A 61 12.66 24.16 10.78
C ALA A 61 13.05 24.08 12.28
N LYS A 62 12.13 24.33 13.20
CA LYS A 62 12.39 24.29 14.66
C LYS A 62 11.82 23.05 15.36
N SER A 63 10.95 22.29 14.71
CA SER A 63 10.32 21.12 15.31
C SER A 63 11.21 19.88 15.17
N ARG A 64 11.02 18.90 16.06
CA ARG A 64 11.57 17.55 15.85
C ARG A 64 10.71 16.87 14.78
N LEU A 65 11.38 16.32 13.76
CA LEU A 65 10.70 15.57 12.71
C LEU A 65 10.98 14.09 12.90
N PHE A 66 9.92 13.35 12.71
CA PHE A 66 9.88 11.92 12.84
C PHE A 66 9.29 11.29 11.59
N ILE A 67 9.65 10.05 11.29
CA ILE A 67 9.04 9.25 10.23
C ILE A 67 8.66 7.89 10.77
N LEU A 68 7.49 7.39 10.36
CA LEU A 68 7.05 6.04 10.68
C LEU A 68 7.78 5.05 9.78
N GLY A 69 8.83 4.43 10.31
CA GLY A 69 9.64 3.48 9.56
C GLY A 69 10.43 4.17 8.45
N GLU A 70 10.33 3.61 7.25
CA GLU A 70 11.04 4.09 6.08
C GLU A 70 10.15 4.97 5.21
N ILE A 71 10.67 6.01 4.56
CA ILE A 71 9.89 6.81 3.59
C ILE A 71 9.45 5.94 2.41
N ILE A 72 10.37 5.09 1.94
CA ILE A 72 10.24 4.07 0.90
C ILE A 72 11.23 2.93 1.20
N HIS A 73 11.06 1.76 0.58
CA HIS A 73 12.00 0.64 0.70
C HIS A 73 13.30 0.85 -0.10
N ASN A 74 14.09 1.86 0.28
CA ASN A 74 15.39 2.18 -0.29
C ASN A 74 16.33 2.71 0.82
N PRO A 75 17.35 1.94 1.23
CA PRO A 75 18.25 2.33 2.32
C PRO A 75 18.93 3.69 2.10
N LEU A 76 19.40 3.97 0.88
CA LEU A 76 20.10 5.21 0.55
C LEU A 76 19.19 6.44 0.69
N VAL A 77 17.93 6.32 0.28
CA VAL A 77 16.95 7.40 0.46
C VAL A 77 16.69 7.63 1.95
N ASN A 78 16.53 6.57 2.75
CA ASN A 78 16.30 6.69 4.18
C ASN A 78 17.51 7.27 4.94
N GLU A 79 18.74 6.93 4.55
CA GLU A 79 19.96 7.55 5.08
C GLU A 79 19.97 9.06 4.82
N GLN A 80 19.55 9.50 3.62
CA GLN A 80 19.45 10.92 3.30
C GLN A 80 18.35 11.63 4.11
N ILE A 81 17.19 11.01 4.29
CA ILE A 81 16.13 11.51 5.18
C ILE A 81 16.66 11.65 6.61
N ALA A 82 17.39 10.65 7.12
CA ALA A 82 18.01 10.68 8.44
C ALA A 82 19.09 11.77 8.57
N ALA A 83 19.91 11.96 7.54
CA ALA A 83 20.93 13.02 7.49
C ALA A 83 20.33 14.43 7.54
N MET A 84 19.07 14.61 7.14
CA MET A 84 18.34 15.87 7.33
C MET A 84 17.84 16.09 8.77
N GLY A 85 18.05 15.12 9.67
CA GLY A 85 17.59 15.18 11.07
C GLY A 85 16.17 14.66 11.28
N ILE A 86 15.58 13.98 10.28
CA ILE A 86 14.28 13.30 10.43
C ILE A 86 14.54 11.92 11.03
N LYS A 87 14.03 11.67 12.24
CA LYS A 87 14.31 10.43 12.99
C LYS A 87 13.25 9.37 12.75
N ASN A 88 13.67 8.11 12.61
CA ASN A 88 12.71 7.01 12.55
C ASN A 88 12.09 6.77 13.95
N LEU A 89 10.77 6.55 14.00
CA LEU A 89 10.03 6.23 15.22
C LEU A 89 9.97 4.74 15.56
N LEU A 90 10.42 3.86 14.69
CA LEU A 90 10.57 2.45 15.02
C LEU A 90 11.79 2.28 15.94
N GLY A 91 11.60 1.58 17.06
CA GLY A 91 12.70 1.09 17.89
C GLY A 91 13.44 -0.08 17.23
N ASN A 92 14.22 -0.84 18.01
CA ASN A 92 14.80 -2.12 17.58
C ASN A 92 13.73 -3.23 17.47
N GLY A 93 12.61 -2.97 16.77
CA GLY A 93 11.43 -3.82 16.66
C GLY A 93 10.30 -3.17 15.83
N SER A 94 9.16 -3.84 15.74
CA SER A 94 7.97 -3.39 14.96
C SER A 94 7.07 -2.39 15.71
N ASP A 95 7.35 -2.10 16.97
CA ASP A 95 6.53 -1.16 17.76
C ASP A 95 7.03 0.29 17.56
N VAL A 96 6.09 1.16 17.19
CA VAL A 96 6.32 2.60 17.08
C VAL A 96 6.54 3.16 18.48
N LEU A 97 7.69 3.78 18.72
CA LEU A 97 8.03 4.51 19.94
C LEU A 97 7.26 5.84 19.97
N ILE A 98 5.97 5.75 20.24
CA ILE A 98 5.08 6.90 20.43
C ILE A 98 5.33 7.54 21.81
N GLU A 99 5.94 6.79 22.72
CA GLU A 99 6.41 7.28 24.02
C GLU A 99 7.48 8.35 23.83
N GLY A 100 7.18 9.59 24.22
CA GLY A 100 8.07 10.75 24.04
C GLY A 100 7.67 11.75 22.94
N LEU A 101 6.65 11.42 22.14
CA LEU A 101 6.03 12.38 21.21
C LEU A 101 5.19 13.43 21.96
N THR A 102 5.34 14.69 21.56
CA THR A 102 4.61 15.86 22.06
C THR A 102 3.87 16.58 20.92
N ALA A 103 2.97 17.51 21.25
CA ALA A 103 2.22 18.29 20.27
C ALA A 103 3.09 19.22 19.38
N GLU A 104 4.35 19.45 19.77
CA GLU A 104 5.30 20.25 18.99
C GLU A 104 6.02 19.43 17.90
N ASP A 105 5.88 18.11 17.95
CA ASP A 105 6.52 17.19 17.02
C ASP A 105 5.72 17.03 15.72
N VAL A 106 6.46 16.76 14.65
CA VAL A 106 5.91 16.49 13.32
C VAL A 106 6.23 15.05 12.93
N VAL A 107 5.21 14.28 12.57
CA VAL A 107 5.34 12.88 12.15
C VAL A 107 4.99 12.75 10.67
N ILE A 108 5.92 12.19 9.91
CA ILE A 108 5.79 11.89 8.50
C ILE A 108 5.24 10.47 8.36
N VAL A 109 4.11 10.33 7.67
CA VAL A 109 3.57 9.03 7.25
C VAL A 109 4.18 8.69 5.90
N PRO A 110 4.72 7.46 5.69
CA PRO A 110 5.46 7.09 4.49
C PRO A 110 4.57 6.88 3.26
N ALA A 111 5.19 6.64 2.10
CA ALA A 111 4.49 6.54 0.81
C ALA A 111 3.46 5.39 0.74
N PHE A 112 3.71 4.30 1.47
CA PHE A 112 2.79 3.15 1.59
C PHE A 112 1.72 3.34 2.68
N GLY A 113 1.75 4.46 3.40
CA GLY A 113 0.80 4.81 4.44
C GLY A 113 1.06 4.15 5.80
N THR A 114 0.08 4.22 6.69
CA THR A 114 0.10 3.59 8.01
C THR A 114 -1.31 3.15 8.42
N ASP A 115 -1.39 2.23 9.36
CA ASP A 115 -2.67 1.75 9.89
C ASP A 115 -3.40 2.81 10.73
N LEU A 116 -4.72 2.67 10.85
CA LEU A 116 -5.56 3.64 11.57
C LEU A 116 -5.25 3.73 13.07
N ILE A 117 -4.77 2.66 13.70
CA ILE A 117 -4.47 2.65 15.13
C ILE A 117 -3.23 3.50 15.39
N THR A 118 -2.18 3.30 14.61
CA THR A 118 -0.95 4.10 14.66
C THR A 118 -1.24 5.57 14.37
N LEU A 119 -2.01 5.86 13.32
CA LEU A 119 -2.39 7.23 12.97
C LEU A 119 -3.15 7.91 14.12
N LYS A 120 -4.12 7.21 14.72
CA LYS A 120 -4.90 7.73 15.85
C LYS A 120 -4.02 8.00 17.06
N LYS A 121 -3.11 7.10 17.42
CA LYS A 121 -2.18 7.29 18.54
C LYS A 121 -1.32 8.55 18.37
N ILE A 122 -0.88 8.86 17.15
CA ILE A 122 -0.11 10.08 16.84
C ILE A 122 -1.00 11.33 16.97
N GLN A 123 -2.23 11.27 16.45
CA GLN A 123 -3.21 12.37 16.56
C GLN A 123 -3.60 12.66 18.00
N ASP A 124 -3.83 11.61 18.81
CA ASP A 124 -4.20 11.73 20.22
C ASP A 124 -3.06 12.37 21.06
N ARG A 125 -1.81 12.39 20.56
CA ARG A 125 -0.68 13.14 21.15
C ARG A 125 -0.60 14.60 20.70
N GLY A 126 -1.47 15.04 19.80
CA GLY A 126 -1.50 16.39 19.25
C GLY A 126 -0.41 16.69 18.22
N CYS A 127 0.33 15.67 17.75
CA CYS A 127 1.40 15.86 16.78
C CYS A 127 0.85 16.35 15.43
N GLN A 128 1.64 17.15 14.73
CA GLN A 128 1.36 17.50 13.34
C GLN A 128 1.72 16.32 12.42
N ILE A 129 0.87 16.03 11.44
CA ILE A 129 1.07 14.92 10.51
C ILE A 129 1.35 15.45 9.11
N VAL A 130 2.45 14.98 8.51
CA VAL A 130 2.73 15.15 7.09
C VAL A 130 2.47 13.82 6.40
N ASP A 131 1.33 13.71 5.73
CA ASP A 131 0.93 12.47 5.05
C ASP A 131 1.50 12.41 3.63
N THR A 132 2.52 11.56 3.44
CA THR A 132 3.16 11.35 2.14
C THR A 132 2.61 10.16 1.36
N THR A 133 1.53 9.53 1.84
CA THR A 133 0.91 8.37 1.19
C THR A 133 0.67 8.64 -0.30
N CYS A 134 1.03 7.66 -1.13
CA CYS A 134 0.85 7.70 -2.58
C CYS A 134 -0.64 7.81 -2.95
N GLY A 135 -0.95 8.60 -3.99
CA GLY A 135 -2.32 8.76 -4.48
C GLY A 135 -2.97 7.46 -4.95
N ASP A 136 -2.19 6.51 -5.46
CA ASP A 136 -2.67 5.19 -5.87
C ASP A 136 -3.03 4.32 -4.66
N VAL A 137 -2.22 4.36 -3.61
CA VAL A 137 -2.53 3.70 -2.31
C VAL A 137 -3.80 4.30 -1.70
N MET A 138 -3.93 5.63 -1.70
CA MET A 138 -5.15 6.30 -1.23
C MET A 138 -6.38 5.92 -2.08
N SER A 139 -6.18 5.63 -3.36
CA SER A 139 -7.24 5.15 -4.24
C SER A 139 -7.71 3.75 -3.85
N VAL A 140 -6.80 2.83 -3.49
CA VAL A 140 -7.15 1.52 -2.89
C VAL A 140 -7.93 1.72 -1.59
N TRP A 141 -7.48 2.63 -0.70
CA TRP A 141 -8.15 2.90 0.57
C TRP A 141 -9.57 3.44 0.40
N LYS A 142 -9.83 4.25 -0.62
CA LYS A 142 -11.19 4.70 -0.94
C LYS A 142 -12.10 3.52 -1.30
N ARG A 143 -11.57 2.50 -1.97
CA ARG A 143 -12.35 1.35 -2.48
C ARG A 143 -12.67 0.38 -1.36
N VAL A 144 -11.71 0.02 -0.53
CA VAL A 144 -11.97 -0.86 0.63
C VAL A 144 -12.92 -0.21 1.65
N ARG A 145 -12.88 1.12 1.81
CA ARG A 145 -13.87 1.85 2.62
C ARG A 145 -15.26 1.85 2.02
N GLN A 146 -15.37 1.98 0.69
CA GLN A 146 -16.64 1.87 0.00
C GLN A 146 -17.23 0.47 0.16
N ASN A 147 -16.43 -0.58 -0.01
CA ASN A 147 -16.85 -1.96 0.22
C ASN A 147 -17.41 -2.13 1.65
N ALA A 148 -16.68 -1.64 2.67
CA ALA A 148 -17.13 -1.70 4.06
C ALA A 148 -18.48 -0.98 4.29
N ALA A 149 -18.66 0.20 3.70
CA ALA A 149 -19.91 0.96 3.78
C ALA A 149 -21.10 0.23 3.11
N GLU A 150 -20.82 -0.53 2.06
CA GLU A 150 -21.81 -1.33 1.31
C GLU A 150 -21.99 -2.76 1.83
N GLN A 151 -21.37 -3.10 2.98
CA GLN A 151 -21.38 -4.47 3.55
C GLN A 151 -20.83 -5.53 2.58
N VAL A 152 -19.84 -5.13 1.80
CA VAL A 152 -19.07 -5.98 0.88
C VAL A 152 -17.72 -6.27 1.50
N THR A 153 -17.31 -7.53 1.50
CA THR A 153 -15.98 -7.94 2.01
C THR A 153 -14.89 -7.58 1.01
N SER A 154 -13.79 -7.00 1.48
CA SER A 154 -12.64 -6.71 0.62
C SER A 154 -11.70 -7.92 0.55
N ILE A 155 -11.57 -8.54 -0.63
CA ILE A 155 -10.48 -9.48 -0.91
C ILE A 155 -9.28 -8.66 -1.39
N ILE A 156 -8.21 -8.65 -0.60
CA ILE A 156 -7.00 -7.86 -0.87
C ILE A 156 -5.93 -8.79 -1.43
N HIS A 157 -5.59 -8.64 -2.71
CA HIS A 157 -4.44 -9.33 -3.30
C HIS A 157 -3.15 -8.66 -2.85
N GLY A 158 -2.37 -9.31 -2.00
CA GLY A 158 -1.16 -8.72 -1.43
C GLY A 158 -0.51 -9.59 -0.37
N LYS A 159 0.63 -9.12 0.14
CA LYS A 159 1.35 -9.79 1.24
C LYS A 159 0.78 -9.32 2.57
N ALA A 160 0.27 -10.22 3.41
CA ALA A 160 -0.38 -9.86 4.68
C ALA A 160 0.54 -9.09 5.64
N GLU A 161 1.83 -9.41 5.61
CA GLU A 161 2.85 -8.77 6.45
C GLU A 161 3.40 -7.45 5.90
N HIS A 162 3.05 -7.06 4.66
CA HIS A 162 3.54 -5.83 4.04
C HIS A 162 2.79 -4.59 4.56
N GLU A 163 3.53 -3.51 4.84
CA GLU A 163 2.98 -2.30 5.49
C GLU A 163 1.81 -1.67 4.71
N GLU A 164 1.92 -1.61 3.37
CA GLU A 164 0.82 -1.13 2.52
C GLU A 164 -0.46 -1.97 2.67
N THR A 165 -0.31 -3.30 2.78
CA THR A 165 -1.42 -4.23 2.92
C THR A 165 -2.04 -4.10 4.30
N LYS A 166 -1.24 -4.00 5.37
CA LYS A 166 -1.71 -3.74 6.73
C LYS A 166 -2.47 -2.42 6.82
N ALA A 167 -1.92 -1.36 6.24
CA ALA A 167 -2.57 -0.06 6.19
C ALA A 167 -3.92 -0.15 5.45
N THR A 168 -3.95 -0.80 4.29
CA THR A 168 -5.18 -1.04 3.51
C THR A 168 -6.20 -1.87 4.28
N ALA A 169 -5.79 -2.97 4.89
CA ALA A 169 -6.63 -3.86 5.68
C ALA A 169 -7.25 -3.12 6.88
N SER A 170 -6.49 -2.23 7.54
CA SER A 170 -7.04 -1.38 8.61
C SER A 170 -8.18 -0.48 8.13
N ARG A 171 -8.12 0.01 6.87
CA ARG A 171 -9.18 0.83 6.26
C ARG A 171 -10.39 0.01 5.84
N ALA A 172 -10.20 -1.27 5.52
CA ALA A 172 -11.26 -2.18 5.10
C ALA A 172 -12.26 -2.51 6.23
N LEU A 173 -11.90 -2.25 7.49
CA LEU A 173 -12.82 -2.39 8.63
C LEU A 173 -13.88 -1.29 8.68
N GLY A 174 -13.69 -0.16 7.98
CA GLY A 174 -14.61 0.98 8.01
C GLY A 174 -14.84 1.50 9.43
N HIS A 175 -16.10 1.60 9.84
CA HIS A 175 -16.51 1.97 11.21
C HIS A 175 -16.63 0.75 12.16
N GLY A 176 -15.98 -0.37 11.84
CA GLY A 176 -15.95 -1.59 12.66
C GLY A 176 -16.84 -2.73 12.19
N GLY A 177 -17.59 -2.54 11.10
CA GLY A 177 -18.46 -3.58 10.50
C GLY A 177 -17.97 -4.13 9.15
N GLY A 178 -16.85 -3.64 8.64
CA GLY A 178 -16.27 -4.13 7.38
C GLY A 178 -15.43 -5.39 7.61
N HIS A 179 -15.39 -6.26 6.60
CA HIS A 179 -14.58 -7.46 6.61
C HIS A 179 -13.57 -7.48 5.47
N TYR A 180 -12.44 -8.15 5.70
CA TYR A 180 -11.44 -8.38 4.67
C TYR A 180 -10.85 -9.78 4.75
N LEU A 181 -10.31 -10.22 3.62
CA LEU A 181 -9.47 -11.40 3.47
C LEU A 181 -8.29 -11.04 2.57
N ILE A 182 -7.08 -11.37 2.97
CA ILE A 182 -5.86 -11.14 2.20
C ILE A 182 -5.48 -12.46 1.52
N VAL A 183 -5.25 -12.42 0.22
CA VAL A 183 -4.79 -13.56 -0.57
C VAL A 183 -3.47 -13.19 -1.24
N LEU A 184 -2.49 -14.09 -1.18
CA LEU A 184 -1.17 -13.85 -1.76
C LEU A 184 -1.02 -14.52 -3.12
N THR A 185 -1.52 -15.75 -3.27
CA THR A 185 -1.26 -16.56 -4.47
C THR A 185 -2.53 -16.90 -5.23
N LEU A 186 -2.38 -17.27 -6.51
CA LEU A 186 -3.47 -17.84 -7.30
C LEU A 186 -4.00 -19.15 -6.70
N LYS A 187 -3.15 -19.94 -6.03
CA LYS A 187 -3.59 -21.16 -5.32
C LYS A 187 -4.48 -20.84 -4.14
N ASP A 188 -4.13 -19.81 -3.37
CA ASP A 188 -4.99 -19.34 -2.28
C ASP A 188 -6.30 -18.80 -2.82
N THR A 189 -6.24 -18.07 -3.93
CA THR A 189 -7.44 -17.58 -4.62
C THR A 189 -8.33 -18.73 -5.09
N ASP A 190 -7.76 -19.80 -5.66
CA ASP A 190 -8.50 -20.98 -6.08
C ASP A 190 -9.18 -21.67 -4.89
N TYR A 191 -8.51 -21.74 -3.75
CA TYR A 191 -9.08 -22.25 -2.52
C TYR A 191 -10.28 -21.41 -2.05
N VAL A 192 -10.16 -20.07 -2.06
CA VAL A 192 -11.28 -19.16 -1.77
C VAL A 192 -12.41 -19.34 -2.77
N CYS A 193 -12.11 -19.45 -4.06
CA CYS A 193 -13.10 -19.66 -5.10
C CYS A 193 -13.85 -20.98 -4.94
N ASN A 194 -13.16 -22.06 -4.53
CA ASN A 194 -13.81 -23.34 -4.25
C ASN A 194 -14.75 -23.22 -3.04
N TYR A 195 -14.32 -22.55 -1.97
CA TYR A 195 -15.16 -22.31 -0.80
C TYR A 195 -16.39 -21.47 -1.15
N ILE A 196 -16.24 -20.42 -1.97
CA ILE A 196 -17.37 -19.62 -2.45
C ILE A 196 -18.41 -20.50 -3.16
N ARG A 197 -17.98 -21.41 -4.05
CA ARG A 197 -18.91 -22.23 -4.84
C ARG A 197 -19.59 -23.32 -4.03
N ASN A 198 -18.82 -24.01 -3.19
CA ASN A 198 -19.22 -25.30 -2.64
C ASN A 198 -19.36 -25.30 -1.11
N GLY A 199 -18.99 -24.19 -0.45
CA GLY A 199 -18.73 -24.19 0.98
C GLY A 199 -17.50 -25.04 1.33
N GLY A 200 -17.41 -25.45 2.60
CA GLY A 200 -16.34 -26.31 3.07
C GLY A 200 -16.25 -26.33 4.59
N ASN A 201 -15.11 -26.75 5.10
CA ASN A 201 -14.82 -26.67 6.53
C ASN A 201 -14.36 -25.24 6.88
N LYS A 202 -15.19 -24.51 7.61
CA LYS A 202 -14.89 -23.14 8.08
C LYS A 202 -13.61 -23.06 8.89
N GLN A 203 -13.34 -24.01 9.78
CA GLN A 203 -12.15 -23.99 10.62
C GLN A 203 -10.88 -24.18 9.79
N GLU A 204 -10.89 -25.11 8.84
CA GLU A 204 -9.77 -25.32 7.92
C GLU A 204 -9.50 -24.07 7.06
N PHE A 205 -10.56 -23.39 6.62
CA PHE A 205 -10.43 -22.12 5.91
C PHE A 205 -9.74 -21.06 6.78
N LEU A 206 -10.22 -20.87 8.01
CA LEU A 206 -9.64 -19.88 8.94
C LEU A 206 -8.19 -20.23 9.31
N ASP A 207 -7.88 -21.51 9.53
CA ASP A 207 -6.52 -21.94 9.84
C ASP A 207 -5.56 -21.69 8.65
N ARG A 208 -6.02 -21.90 7.42
CA ARG A 208 -5.25 -21.63 6.20
C ARG A 208 -4.92 -20.15 6.04
N PHE A 209 -5.87 -19.27 6.34
CA PHE A 209 -5.73 -17.81 6.21
C PHE A 209 -5.44 -17.13 7.53
N LYS A 210 -4.83 -17.85 8.49
CA LYS A 210 -4.49 -17.30 9.80
C LYS A 210 -3.70 -15.99 9.63
N ASP A 211 -4.09 -14.99 10.41
CA ASP A 211 -3.53 -13.63 10.39
C ASP A 211 -3.75 -12.84 9.08
N ALA A 212 -4.54 -13.37 8.14
CA ALA A 212 -4.84 -12.77 6.84
C ALA A 212 -6.33 -12.41 6.67
N TYR A 213 -7.11 -12.30 7.75
CA TYR A 213 -8.52 -11.87 7.71
C TYR A 213 -8.88 -10.95 8.88
N SER A 214 -9.98 -10.21 8.76
CA SER A 214 -10.43 -9.30 9.81
C SER A 214 -10.96 -10.02 11.06
N PRO A 215 -10.87 -9.40 12.26
CA PRO A 215 -11.54 -9.93 13.45
C PRO A 215 -13.02 -10.23 13.21
N GLY A 216 -13.49 -11.39 13.68
CA GLY A 216 -14.89 -11.83 13.48
C GLY A 216 -15.21 -12.26 12.05
N PHE A 217 -14.22 -12.46 11.17
CA PHE A 217 -14.46 -12.97 9.82
C PHE A 217 -15.09 -14.37 9.85
N ASP A 218 -16.17 -14.52 9.09
CA ASP A 218 -16.89 -15.77 8.89
C ASP A 218 -16.99 -16.03 7.38
N PRO A 219 -16.28 -17.02 6.82
CA PRO A 219 -16.30 -17.28 5.38
C PRO A 219 -17.69 -17.69 4.86
N ASP A 220 -18.57 -18.24 5.72
CA ASP A 220 -19.92 -18.65 5.32
C ASP A 220 -20.86 -17.45 5.10
N ILE A 221 -20.56 -16.32 5.75
CA ILE A 221 -21.36 -15.09 5.68
C ILE A 221 -20.65 -14.05 4.81
N HIS A 222 -19.38 -13.78 5.11
CA HIS A 222 -18.64 -12.65 4.58
C HIS A 222 -18.08 -12.91 3.17
N LEU A 223 -18.14 -14.13 2.63
CA LEU A 223 -17.89 -14.37 1.21
C LEU A 223 -19.15 -14.27 0.33
N ALA A 224 -20.30 -13.86 0.91
CA ALA A 224 -21.54 -13.67 0.15
C ALA A 224 -21.46 -12.50 -0.85
N ALA A 225 -20.80 -11.39 -0.49
CA ALA A 225 -20.54 -10.30 -1.41
C ALA A 225 -19.10 -9.82 -1.24
N VAL A 226 -18.36 -9.74 -2.34
CA VAL A 226 -16.92 -9.48 -2.32
C VAL A 226 -16.50 -8.41 -3.33
N GLY A 227 -15.55 -7.58 -2.93
CA GLY A 227 -14.87 -6.63 -3.78
C GLY A 227 -13.38 -6.89 -3.77
N VAL A 228 -12.73 -6.87 -4.94
CA VAL A 228 -11.28 -7.09 -5.02
C VAL A 228 -10.53 -5.76 -4.97
N ALA A 229 -9.52 -5.71 -4.12
CA ALA A 229 -8.52 -4.66 -4.00
C ALA A 229 -7.12 -5.29 -4.05
N ASN A 230 -6.07 -4.48 -4.12
CA ASN A 230 -4.70 -4.98 -4.20
C ASN A 230 -3.70 -4.08 -3.49
N GLN A 231 -2.57 -4.68 -3.09
CA GLN A 231 -1.32 -3.96 -2.90
C GLN A 231 -0.84 -3.47 -4.28
N THR A 232 -0.50 -2.19 -4.40
CA THR A 232 -0.19 -1.49 -5.66
C THR A 232 1.01 -2.05 -6.40
N THR A 233 1.91 -2.75 -5.68
CA THR A 233 3.13 -3.37 -6.20
C THR A 233 3.00 -4.85 -6.54
N MET A 234 1.78 -5.43 -6.45
CA MET A 234 1.53 -6.78 -6.95
C MET A 234 1.58 -6.84 -8.47
N LEU A 235 1.93 -8.00 -9.03
CA LEU A 235 1.99 -8.18 -10.47
C LEU A 235 0.58 -7.97 -11.08
N ARG A 236 0.51 -7.11 -12.11
CA ARG A 236 -0.75 -6.72 -12.74
C ARG A 236 -1.55 -7.93 -13.22
N GLY A 237 -0.92 -8.78 -14.04
CA GLY A 237 -1.57 -9.97 -14.61
C GLY A 237 -2.03 -10.98 -13.56
N GLU A 238 -1.31 -11.14 -12.45
CA GLU A 238 -1.77 -12.02 -11.36
C GLU A 238 -2.99 -11.44 -10.67
N THR A 239 -3.02 -10.13 -10.43
CA THR A 239 -4.17 -9.46 -9.79
C THR A 239 -5.41 -9.51 -10.69
N GLU A 240 -5.25 -9.32 -11.99
CA GLU A 240 -6.33 -9.50 -12.99
C GLU A 240 -6.86 -10.94 -12.96
N GLU A 241 -5.99 -11.94 -12.83
CA GLU A 241 -6.38 -13.33 -12.67
C GLU A 241 -7.13 -13.58 -11.35
N VAL A 242 -6.70 -12.98 -10.24
CA VAL A 242 -7.44 -13.04 -8.96
C VAL A 242 -8.86 -12.53 -9.13
N GLN A 243 -9.01 -11.36 -9.76
CA GLN A 243 -10.32 -10.74 -10.01
C GLN A 243 -11.20 -11.62 -10.88
N ARG A 244 -10.66 -12.15 -11.99
CA ARG A 244 -11.38 -13.01 -12.91
C ARG A 244 -11.88 -14.28 -12.22
N ARG A 245 -11.04 -14.93 -11.42
CA ARG A 245 -11.37 -16.18 -10.71
C ARG A 245 -12.44 -15.96 -9.65
N ILE A 246 -12.31 -14.93 -8.81
CA ILE A 246 -13.29 -14.58 -7.79
C ILE A 246 -14.62 -14.19 -8.43
N ARG A 247 -14.60 -13.38 -9.50
CA ARG A 247 -15.81 -13.02 -10.25
C ARG A 247 -16.52 -14.26 -10.77
N SER A 248 -15.78 -15.18 -11.39
CA SER A 248 -16.35 -16.45 -11.87
C SER A 248 -17.00 -17.22 -10.73
N ALA A 249 -16.32 -17.37 -9.58
CA ALA A 249 -16.85 -18.12 -8.44
C ALA A 249 -18.16 -17.53 -7.90
N ILE A 250 -18.26 -16.20 -7.82
CA ILE A 250 -19.49 -15.51 -7.40
C ILE A 250 -20.62 -15.71 -8.42
N LEU A 251 -20.33 -15.60 -9.72
CA LEU A 251 -21.31 -15.83 -10.78
C LEU A 251 -21.79 -17.28 -10.84
N ASP A 252 -20.88 -18.24 -10.62
CA ASP A 252 -21.20 -19.67 -10.59
C ASP A 252 -22.14 -19.99 -9.42
N ARG A 253 -21.95 -19.35 -8.26
CA ARG A 253 -22.80 -19.53 -7.07
C ARG A 253 -24.16 -18.84 -7.19
N ASP A 254 -24.16 -17.57 -7.64
CA ASP A 254 -25.34 -16.69 -7.55
C ASP A 254 -26.12 -16.54 -8.86
N GLY A 255 -25.58 -17.03 -9.98
CA GLY A 255 -26.06 -16.72 -11.31
C GLY A 255 -25.69 -15.30 -11.78
N PRO A 256 -25.92 -14.96 -13.06
CA PRO A 256 -25.40 -13.74 -13.68
C PRO A 256 -25.98 -12.44 -13.09
N GLU A 257 -27.28 -12.41 -12.77
CA GLU A 257 -27.96 -11.19 -12.29
C GLU A 257 -27.63 -10.85 -10.83
N ARG A 258 -27.63 -11.85 -9.94
CA ARG A 258 -27.29 -11.65 -8.53
C ARG A 258 -25.78 -11.57 -8.34
N GLY A 259 -25.00 -12.40 -9.05
CA GLY A 259 -23.55 -12.37 -8.97
C GLY A 259 -22.94 -11.04 -9.41
N SER A 260 -23.50 -10.37 -10.42
CA SER A 260 -23.06 -9.01 -10.81
C SER A 260 -23.31 -7.95 -9.71
N ARG A 261 -24.29 -8.18 -8.83
CA ARG A 261 -24.55 -7.34 -7.65
C ARG A 261 -23.71 -7.75 -6.43
N ASN A 262 -23.23 -8.98 -6.36
CA ASN A 262 -22.42 -9.50 -5.26
C ASN A 262 -20.91 -9.42 -5.50
N PHE A 263 -20.50 -9.08 -6.73
CA PHE A 263 -19.10 -8.84 -7.06
C PHE A 263 -18.84 -7.35 -7.34
N ARG A 264 -17.75 -6.82 -6.79
CA ARG A 264 -17.23 -5.47 -7.09
C ARG A 264 -15.80 -5.58 -7.58
N PHE A 265 -15.47 -4.79 -8.59
CA PHE A 265 -14.10 -4.68 -9.08
C PHE A 265 -13.78 -3.25 -9.47
N PHE A 266 -12.56 -2.83 -9.13
CA PHE A 266 -11.95 -1.57 -9.52
C PHE A 266 -10.49 -1.84 -9.86
N ASP A 267 -10.01 -1.39 -11.02
CA ASP A 267 -8.57 -1.42 -11.30
C ASP A 267 -7.87 -0.42 -10.40
N THR A 268 -7.05 -0.93 -9.48
CA THR A 268 -6.29 -0.14 -8.51
C THR A 268 -4.80 -0.47 -8.53
N ILE A 269 -4.31 -1.07 -9.62
CA ILE A 269 -2.90 -1.40 -9.82
C ILE A 269 -2.21 -0.20 -10.45
N CYS A 270 -1.11 0.23 -9.84
CA CYS A 270 -0.27 1.32 -10.35
C CYS A 270 0.52 0.90 -11.60
#